data_AF-A0A8B3M3X9-F1
#
_entry.id   AF-A0A8B3M3X9-F1
#
_cell.length_a   1.000
_cell.length_b   1.000
_cell.length_c   1.000
_cell.angle_alpha   90.00
_cell.angle_beta   90.00
_cell.angle_gamma   90.00
#
_symmetry.space_group_name_H-M   'P 1'
#
loop_
_entity.id
_entity.type
_entity.pdbx_description
1 polymer ?
#
loop_
_entity_poly.entity_id
_entity_poly.type
_entity_poly.pdbx_seq_one_letter_code
_entity_poly.pdbx_strand_id
1 'polypeptide(L)'
;MSNSVNETARDKMISDLTKYYFTRKGNKSHLTMLENNRYLFAKNDKDEGFYLVSSKDNESIIDLTKSIYMEIIKEAKEHGLNNKYHIYATGCLFASPLIDFNKISNV
;
A
#
# COMPACT_ATOMS: atom_id res chain seq x y z
N MET A 1 8.75 0.16 32.30
CA MET A 1 9.56 0.52 31.12
C MET A 1 8.62 0.50 29.93
N SER A 2 8.20 1.68 29.47
CA SER A 2 7.31 1.80 28.32
C SER A 2 8.16 1.55 27.07
N ASN A 3 8.01 0.38 26.44
CA ASN A 3 8.50 0.19 25.08
C ASN A 3 7.60 1.05 24.18
N SER A 4 7.96 2.33 24.00
CA SER A 4 7.39 3.15 22.96
C SER A 4 7.84 2.56 21.64
N VAL A 5 7.00 1.72 21.03
CA VAL A 5 7.14 1.35 19.63
C VAL A 5 7.05 2.65 18.85
N ASN A 6 8.18 3.11 18.30
CA ASN A 6 8.16 4.24 17.37
C ASN A 6 7.40 3.76 16.13
N GLU A 7 6.20 4.30 15.94
CA GLU A 7 5.36 4.03 14.79
C GLU A 7 6.00 4.65 13.54
N THR A 8 6.30 3.82 12.53
CA THR A 8 6.97 4.25 11.31
C THR A 8 6.04 5.09 10.43
N ALA A 9 6.58 5.80 9.43
CA ALA A 9 5.75 6.51 8.45
C ALA A 9 4.81 5.56 7.69
N ARG A 10 5.27 4.32 7.41
CA ARG A 10 4.45 3.27 6.82
C ARG A 10 3.25 2.93 7.71
N ASP A 11 3.48 2.69 8.99
CA ASP A 11 2.42 2.26 9.92
C ASP A 11 1.35 3.34 10.08
N LYS A 12 1.77 4.60 10.23
CA LYS A 12 0.88 5.77 10.29
C LYS A 12 0.02 5.87 9.04
N MET A 13 0.65 5.77 7.86
CA MET A 13 -0.06 5.89 6.60
C MET A 13 -1.03 4.73 6.37
N ILE A 14 -0.66 3.49 6.74
CA ILE A 14 -1.59 2.35 6.70
C ILE A 14 -2.78 2.60 7.64
N SER A 15 -2.54 3.09 8.85
CA SER A 15 -3.60 3.43 9.81
C SER A 15 -4.58 4.46 9.24
N ASP A 16 -4.07 5.52 8.60
CA ASP A 16 -4.89 6.58 8.03
C ASP A 16 -5.65 6.12 6.76
N LEU A 17 -5.01 5.36 5.88
CA LEU A 17 -5.66 4.73 4.73
C LEU A 17 -6.78 3.79 5.19
N THR A 18 -6.51 3.00 6.22
CA THR A 18 -7.48 2.08 6.82
C THR A 18 -8.70 2.86 7.33
N LYS A 19 -8.49 3.91 8.13
CA LYS A 19 -9.59 4.79 8.60
C LYS A 19 -10.36 5.42 7.44
N TYR A 20 -9.66 5.92 6.42
CA TYR A 20 -10.28 6.52 5.24
C TYR A 20 -11.23 5.54 4.55
N TYR A 21 -10.80 4.29 4.35
CA TYR A 21 -11.60 3.25 3.72
C TYR A 21 -12.79 2.79 4.57
N PHE A 22 -12.63 2.72 5.90
CA PHE A 22 -13.71 2.35 6.82
C PHE A 22 -14.76 3.46 7.03
N THR A 23 -14.40 4.73 6.85
CA THR A 23 -15.29 5.87 7.15
C THR A 23 -15.93 6.51 5.93
N ARG A 24 -15.23 6.60 4.79
CA ARG A 24 -15.62 7.51 3.70
C ARG A 24 -16.24 6.83 2.47
N LYS A 25 -15.89 5.58 2.18
CA LYS A 25 -16.61 4.81 1.15
C LYS A 25 -17.82 4.17 1.82
N GLY A 26 -19.02 4.74 1.64
CA GLY A 26 -20.30 4.24 2.17
C GLY A 26 -20.72 2.83 1.73
N ASN A 27 -19.84 2.08 1.07
CA ASN A 27 -19.88 0.63 0.98
C ASN A 27 -18.75 0.12 1.86
N LYS A 28 -19.06 -0.66 2.90
CA LYS A 28 -18.09 -1.43 3.69
C LYS A 28 -17.02 -1.96 2.75
N SER A 29 -15.89 -1.28 2.70
CA SER A 29 -14.81 -1.65 1.81
C SER A 29 -14.31 -2.97 2.39
N HIS A 30 -14.49 -4.06 1.64
CA HIS A 30 -14.08 -5.41 2.01
C HIS A 30 -12.55 -5.55 2.00
N LEU A 31 -11.84 -4.54 2.51
CA LEU A 31 -10.41 -4.60 2.66
C LEU A 31 -10.09 -5.62 3.74
N THR A 32 -9.45 -6.69 3.32
CA THR A 32 -8.80 -7.64 4.21
C THR A 32 -7.37 -7.17 4.39
N MET A 33 -7.02 -6.76 5.60
CA MET A 33 -5.66 -6.33 5.95
C MET A 33 -4.71 -7.53 5.90
N LEU A 34 -3.51 -7.30 5.39
CA LEU A 34 -2.47 -8.31 5.26
C LEU A 34 -1.20 -7.83 5.95
N GLU A 35 -0.65 -8.66 6.83
CA GLU A 35 0.53 -8.35 7.62
C GLU A 35 1.79 -9.01 7.03
N ASN A 36 2.97 -8.59 7.49
CA ASN A 36 4.28 -9.17 7.14
C ASN A 36 4.66 -9.11 5.66
N ASN A 37 4.16 -8.09 4.94
CA ASN A 37 4.47 -7.84 3.53
C ASN A 37 5.26 -6.55 3.35
N ARG A 38 6.02 -6.47 2.25
CA ARG A 38 6.90 -5.34 1.95
C ARG A 38 6.13 -4.12 1.46
N TYR A 39 5.21 -4.29 0.52
CA TYR A 39 4.43 -3.18 -0.03
C TYR A 39 2.94 -3.38 0.19
N LEU A 40 2.43 -4.59 -0.07
CA LEU A 40 1.05 -5.00 0.15
C LEU A 40 0.64 -4.78 1.60
N PHE A 41 -0.52 -4.17 1.82
CA PHE A 41 -1.09 -4.00 3.15
C PHE A 41 -2.57 -4.42 3.24
N ALA A 42 -3.25 -4.53 2.10
CA ALA A 42 -4.62 -5.01 2.05
C ALA A 42 -4.98 -5.57 0.68
N LYS A 43 -6.08 -6.32 0.61
CA LYS A 43 -6.75 -6.69 -0.64
C LYS A 43 -8.25 -6.46 -0.55
N ASN A 44 -8.94 -6.27 -1.66
CA ASN A 44 -10.40 -6.22 -1.70
C ASN A 44 -11.05 -7.58 -2.04
N ASP A 45 -12.38 -7.60 -2.13
CA ASP A 45 -13.21 -8.76 -2.51
C ASP A 45 -13.05 -9.21 -3.97
N LYS A 46 -12.37 -8.43 -4.79
CA LYS A 46 -12.00 -8.76 -6.17
C LYS A 46 -10.56 -9.26 -6.28
N ASP A 47 -9.92 -9.59 -5.15
CA ASP A 47 -8.51 -9.97 -5.06
C ASP A 47 -7.58 -8.93 -5.71
N GLU A 48 -7.94 -7.65 -5.70
CA GLU A 48 -7.05 -6.56 -6.09
C GLU A 48 -6.25 -6.09 -4.86
N GLY A 49 -4.93 -5.99 -5.02
CA GLY A 49 -4.03 -5.61 -3.93
C GLY A 49 -3.88 -4.10 -3.76
N PHE A 50 -3.67 -3.68 -2.52
CA PHE A 50 -3.38 -2.32 -2.09
C PHE A 50 -1.97 -2.26 -1.53
N TYR A 51 -1.12 -1.43 -2.13
CA TYR A 51 0.31 -1.41 -1.91
C TYR A 51 0.76 -0.02 -1.49
N LEU A 52 1.55 0.08 -0.43
CA LEU A 52 2.17 1.31 0.02
C LEU A 52 3.67 1.25 -0.22
N VAL A 53 4.19 2.20 -0.99
CA VAL A 53 5.60 2.28 -1.35
C VAL A 53 6.38 3.04 -0.27
N SER A 54 7.18 2.32 0.51
CA SER A 54 8.01 2.89 1.58
C SER A 54 9.50 2.59 1.40
N SER A 55 10.35 3.36 2.08
CA SER A 55 11.78 3.10 2.25
C SER A 55 12.02 1.76 2.95
N LYS A 56 13.24 1.22 2.86
CA LYS A 56 13.58 -0.13 3.39
C LYS A 56 13.33 -0.27 4.89
N ASP A 57 13.59 0.81 5.62
CA ASP A 57 13.35 0.98 7.05
C ASP A 57 11.92 1.39 7.40
N ASN A 58 11.05 1.59 6.40
CA ASN A 58 9.65 2.04 6.56
C ASN A 58 9.46 3.45 7.14
N GLU A 59 10.55 4.21 7.30
CA GLU A 59 10.56 5.57 7.87
C GLU A 59 10.05 6.65 6.91
N SER A 60 9.90 6.34 5.61
CA SER A 60 9.42 7.31 4.63
C SER A 60 8.60 6.64 3.52
N ILE A 61 7.61 7.35 3.00
CA ILE A 61 6.92 7.00 1.75
C ILE A 61 7.75 7.55 0.60
N ILE A 62 7.95 6.75 -0.45
CA ILE A 62 8.85 7.10 -1.57
C ILE A 62 8.17 6.92 -2.91
N ASP A 63 8.83 7.34 -3.99
CA ASP A 63 8.31 7.25 -5.34
C ASP A 63 8.24 5.80 -5.84
N LEU A 64 7.20 5.51 -6.65
CA LEU A 64 7.08 4.26 -7.38
C LEU A 64 8.07 4.25 -8.55
N THR A 65 9.07 3.38 -8.47
CA THR A 65 10.02 3.09 -9.56
C THR A 65 9.65 1.79 -10.29
N LYS A 66 10.26 1.56 -11.45
CA LYS A 66 10.08 0.30 -12.19
C LYS A 66 10.52 -0.92 -11.36
N SER A 67 11.61 -0.83 -10.60
CA SER A 67 12.09 -1.96 -9.77
C SER A 67 11.08 -2.31 -8.67
N ILE A 68 10.58 -1.29 -7.96
CA ILE A 68 9.55 -1.46 -6.92
C ILE A 68 8.28 -2.05 -7.52
N TYR A 69 7.86 -1.59 -8.71
CA TYR A 69 6.70 -2.17 -9.38
C TYR A 69 6.88 -3.67 -9.70
N MET A 70 8.07 -4.10 -10.10
CA MET A 70 8.33 -5.53 -10.34
C MET A 70 8.31 -6.34 -9.05
N GLU A 71 8.77 -5.78 -7.93
CA GLU A 71 8.64 -6.40 -6.61
C GLU A 71 7.16 -6.51 -6.18
N ILE A 72 6.35 -5.47 -6.42
CA ILE A 72 4.90 -5.49 -6.19
C ILE A 72 4.21 -6.59 -7.01
N ILE A 73 4.57 -6.76 -8.29
CA ILE A 73 4.02 -7.86 -9.12
C ILE A 73 4.38 -9.22 -8.51
N LYS A 74 5.61 -9.39 -8.02
CA LYS A 74 6.05 -10.64 -7.40
C LYS A 74 5.25 -10.92 -6.14
N GLU A 75 5.13 -9.94 -5.25
CA GLU A 75 4.36 -10.03 -4.01
C GLU A 75 2.88 -10.32 -4.28
N ALA A 76 2.27 -9.67 -5.27
CA ALA A 76 0.90 -9.93 -5.70
C ALA A 76 0.68 -11.40 -6.11
N LYS A 77 1.62 -11.96 -6.88
CA LYS A 77 1.56 -13.35 -7.33
C LYS A 77 1.70 -14.34 -6.17
N GLU A 78 2.57 -14.05 -5.21
CA GLU A 78 2.73 -14.86 -3.98
C GLU A 78 1.43 -14.95 -3.18
N HIS A 79 0.60 -13.90 -3.24
CA HIS A 79 -0.74 -13.85 -2.62
C HIS A 79 -1.90 -14.26 -3.54
N GLY A 80 -1.63 -14.67 -4.78
CA GLY A 80 -2.67 -15.07 -5.74
C GLY A 80 -3.61 -13.93 -6.16
N LEU A 81 -3.13 -12.68 -6.15
CA LEU A 81 -3.93 -11.49 -6.44
C LEU A 81 -4.05 -11.20 -7.95
N ASN A 82 -5.10 -10.47 -8.31
CA ASN A 82 -5.37 -10.04 -9.66
C ASN A 82 -4.44 -8.91 -10.14
N ASN A 83 -4.36 -8.76 -11.47
CA ASN A 83 -3.47 -7.81 -12.14
C ASN A 83 -4.01 -6.36 -12.16
N LYS A 84 -4.54 -5.88 -11.03
CA LYS A 84 -4.93 -4.49 -10.81
C LYS A 84 -4.30 -4.03 -9.50
N TYR A 85 -3.43 -3.02 -9.59
CA TYR A 85 -2.53 -2.65 -8.51
C TYR A 85 -2.88 -1.26 -7.98
N HIS A 86 -3.47 -1.19 -6.79
CA HIS A 86 -3.77 0.08 -6.12
C HIS A 86 -2.54 0.54 -5.36
N ILE A 87 -1.76 1.46 -5.94
CA ILE A 87 -0.43 1.83 -5.42
C ILE A 87 -0.46 3.23 -4.83
N TYR A 88 0.00 3.35 -3.59
CA TYR A 88 0.17 4.58 -2.84
C TYR A 88 1.66 4.93 -2.74
N ALA A 89 2.03 6.11 -3.22
CA ALA A 89 3.41 6.58 -3.25
C ALA A 89 3.46 8.12 -3.34
N THR A 90 4.62 8.72 -3.10
CA THR A 90 4.81 10.18 -3.26
C THR A 90 4.82 10.62 -4.73
N GLY A 91 5.22 9.73 -5.62
CA GLY A 91 5.36 9.99 -7.06
C GLY A 91 5.31 8.71 -7.88
N CYS A 92 5.09 8.85 -9.18
CA CYS A 92 4.99 7.74 -10.13
C CYS A 92 6.01 7.94 -11.26
N LEU A 93 7.17 7.30 -11.12
CA LEU A 93 8.25 7.36 -12.13
C LEU A 93 8.12 6.26 -13.19
N PHE A 94 7.15 5.36 -13.01
CA PHE A 94 6.84 4.29 -13.94
C PHE A 94 5.33 4.09 -14.04
N ALA A 95 4.78 4.29 -15.24
CA ALA A 95 3.35 4.12 -15.50
C ALA A 95 3.06 2.79 -16.19
N SER A 96 1.93 2.19 -15.83
CA SER A 96 1.37 0.98 -16.45
C SER A 96 -0.15 1.08 -16.39
N PRO A 97 -0.89 0.59 -17.41
CA PRO A 97 -2.35 0.61 -17.41
C PRO A 97 -2.97 -0.23 -16.29
N LEU A 98 -2.20 -1.14 -15.70
CA LEU A 98 -2.63 -1.99 -14.58
C LEU A 98 -2.52 -1.27 -13.23
N ILE A 99 -1.88 -0.10 -13.19
CA ILE A 99 -1.67 0.69 -11.99
C ILE A 99 -2.87 1.63 -11.78
N ASP A 100 -3.46 1.55 -10.61
CA ASP A 100 -4.33 2.58 -10.05
C ASP A 100 -3.51 3.40 -9.05
N PHE A 101 -2.98 4.54 -9.52
CA PHE A 101 -2.02 5.32 -8.77
C PHE A 101 -2.70 6.35 -7.87
N ASN A 102 -2.44 6.27 -6.57
CA ASN A 102 -2.95 7.18 -5.56
C ASN A 102 -1.80 7.96 -4.95
N LYS A 103 -1.67 9.23 -5.33
CA LYS A 103 -0.58 10.07 -4.83
C LYS A 103 -0.79 10.37 -3.35
N ILE A 104 0.22 10.07 -2.54
CA ILE A 104 0.35 10.60 -1.20
C ILE A 104 1.03 11.95 -1.33
N SER A 105 0.27 13.03 -1.13
CA SER A 105 0.86 14.33 -0.88
C SER A 105 1.50 14.29 0.51
N ASN A 106 2.78 14.65 0.61
CA ASN A 106 3.41 14.82 1.91
C ASN A 106 2.53 15.71 2.78
N VAL A 107 2.20 15.19 3.97
CA VAL A 107 1.69 15.98 5.10
C VAL A 107 2.73 17.01 5.50
#